data_AF-A0A1V5XXH7-F1
#
_entry.id   AF-A0A1V5XXH7-F1
#
_cell.length_a   1.000
_cell.length_b   1.000
_cell.length_c   1.000
_cell.angle_alpha   90.00
_cell.angle_beta   90.00
_cell.angle_gamma   90.00
#
_symmetry.space_group_name_H-M   'P 1'
#
loop_
_entity.id
_entity.type
_entity.pdbx_description
1 polymer ?
#
loop_
_entity_poly.entity_id
_entity_poly.type
_entity_poly.pdbx_seq_one_letter_code
_entity_poly.pdbx_strand_id
1 'polypeptide(L)'
;MNQIEENSLVLILGERRLEPVSREKNMVGFCSRCEADLYSIAYHNTEDRWLVSAGCNNGHLFLLQYDRQWCWLQDGDLEMKKEVARICDIAREKLEAVFTAAEIRDMAACQDGQPYTRQNLYRARAKYEKFERLFGIKIDL
;
A
#
# COMPACT_ATOMS: atom_id res chain seq x y z
N MET A 1 11.71 -8.31 6.30
CA MET A 1 10.27 -8.47 6.55
C MET A 1 9.55 -8.29 5.23
N ASN A 2 8.51 -9.08 4.94
CA ASN A 2 7.82 -9.01 3.65
C ASN A 2 6.84 -7.85 3.66
N GLN A 3 6.72 -7.15 2.54
CA GLN A 3 5.84 -5.99 2.44
C GLN A 3 5.00 -6.06 1.17
N ILE A 4 3.77 -5.57 1.21
CA ILE A 4 2.93 -5.37 0.03
C ILE A 4 2.59 -3.89 -0.11
N GLU A 5 2.74 -3.36 -1.32
CA GLU A 5 2.36 -1.98 -1.63
C GLU A 5 0.83 -1.84 -1.71
N GLU A 6 0.25 -0.88 -1.00
CA GLU A 6 -1.21 -0.75 -0.81
C GLU A 6 -2.01 -0.64 -2.12
N ASN A 7 -1.48 0.08 -3.11
CA ASN A 7 -2.19 0.35 -4.37
C ASN A 7 -1.82 -0.61 -5.50
N SER A 8 -0.52 -0.76 -5.75
CA SER A 8 0.00 -1.58 -6.85
C SER A 8 -0.15 -3.08 -6.55
N LEU A 9 -0.24 -3.42 -5.25
CA LEU A 9 -0.20 -4.79 -4.73
C LEU A 9 1.09 -5.52 -5.10
N VAL A 10 2.17 -4.78 -5.35
CA VAL A 10 3.51 -5.35 -5.55
C VAL A 10 4.00 -5.92 -4.23
N LEU A 11 4.41 -7.18 -4.27
CA LEU A 11 5.03 -7.85 -3.13
C LEU A 11 6.54 -7.62 -3.14
N ILE A 12 7.06 -7.13 -2.02
CA ILE A 12 8.49 -6.94 -1.75
C ILE A 12 8.94 -8.11 -0.87
N LEU A 13 9.68 -9.05 -1.48
CA LEU A 13 10.20 -10.26 -0.85
C LEU A 13 11.73 -10.18 -0.84
N GLY A 14 12.31 -9.74 0.28
CA GLY A 14 13.73 -9.39 0.34
C GLY A 14 14.03 -8.22 -0.61
N GLU A 15 14.92 -8.42 -1.57
CA GLU A 15 15.23 -7.42 -2.62
C GLU A 15 14.35 -7.60 -3.88
N ARG A 16 13.54 -8.66 -3.95
CA ARG A 16 12.72 -8.95 -5.13
C ARG A 16 11.40 -8.18 -5.06
N ARG A 17 11.04 -7.56 -6.19
CA ARG A 17 9.70 -7.01 -6.43
C ARG A 17 8.93 -7.96 -7.32
N LEU A 18 7.76 -8.40 -6.87
CA LEU A 18 6.90 -9.31 -7.60
C LEU A 18 5.58 -8.60 -7.92
N GLU A 19 5.30 -8.47 -9.21
CA GLU A 19 4.02 -7.94 -9.69
C GLU A 19 2.90 -8.96 -9.43
N PRO A 20 1.68 -8.51 -9.09
CA PRO A 20 0.57 -9.42 -8.86
C PRO A 20 0.18 -10.10 -10.18
N VAL A 21 0.13 -11.43 -10.17
CA VAL A 21 -0.37 -12.23 -11.29
C VAL A 21 -1.89 -12.36 -11.26
N SER A 22 -2.52 -12.17 -10.10
CA SER A 22 -3.97 -12.06 -9.94
C SER A 22 -4.32 -11.17 -8.75
N ARG A 23 -5.49 -10.52 -8.82
CA ARG A 23 -6.07 -9.65 -7.78
C ARG A 23 -7.45 -10.16 -7.32
N GLU A 24 -7.75 -11.42 -7.60
CA GLU A 24 -9.00 -12.04 -7.16
C GLU A 24 -9.09 -12.06 -5.63
N LYS A 25 -10.32 -11.90 -5.13
CA LYS A 25 -10.63 -11.92 -3.71
C LYS A 25 -11.46 -13.15 -3.38
N ASN A 26 -10.81 -14.15 -2.82
CA ASN A 26 -11.38 -15.43 -2.40
C ASN A 26 -11.02 -15.69 -0.92
N MET A 27 -11.88 -16.40 -0.20
CA MET A 27 -11.53 -16.92 1.13
C MET A 27 -10.44 -18.00 0.95
N VAL A 28 -9.32 -17.85 1.66
CA VAL A 28 -8.11 -18.68 1.52
C VAL A 28 -7.78 -19.47 2.79
N GLY A 29 -8.56 -19.29 3.86
CA GLY A 29 -8.40 -20.01 5.12
C GLY A 29 -8.84 -19.17 6.31
N PHE A 30 -8.23 -19.44 7.47
CA PHE A 30 -8.51 -18.76 8.72
C PHE A 30 -7.27 -18.05 9.24
N CYS A 31 -7.46 -16.89 9.87
CA CYS A 31 -6.40 -16.14 10.51
C CYS A 31 -5.87 -16.90 11.73
N SER A 32 -4.58 -17.24 11.74
CA SER A 32 -3.94 -17.95 12.86
C SER A 32 -3.89 -17.15 14.18
N ARG A 33 -4.22 -15.86 14.15
CA ARG A 33 -4.24 -14.97 15.33
C ARG A 33 -5.63 -14.74 15.93
N CYS A 34 -6.69 -14.81 15.12
CA CYS A 34 -8.05 -14.45 15.56
C CYS A 34 -9.17 -15.30 14.97
N GLU A 35 -8.83 -16.36 14.24
CA GLU A 35 -9.75 -17.36 13.64
C GLU A 35 -10.77 -16.82 12.64
N ALA A 36 -10.82 -15.50 12.41
CA ALA A 36 -11.63 -14.89 11.37
C ALA A 36 -11.21 -15.36 9.97
N ASP A 37 -12.17 -15.33 9.04
CA ASP A 37 -11.94 -15.63 7.63
C ASP A 37 -10.79 -14.77 7.07
N LEU A 38 -9.88 -15.45 6.38
CA LEU A 38 -8.76 -14.85 5.71
C LEU A 38 -9.07 -14.76 4.22
N TYR A 39 -8.98 -13.56 3.65
CA TYR A 39 -9.25 -13.31 2.24
C TYR A 39 -7.97 -12.92 1.52
N SER A 40 -7.84 -13.41 0.29
CA SER A 40 -6.76 -13.01 -0.61
C SER A 40 -6.85 -11.53 -0.98
N ILE A 41 -5.69 -10.88 -1.02
CA ILE A 41 -5.45 -9.51 -1.48
C ILE A 41 -4.87 -9.55 -2.89
N ALA A 42 -3.82 -10.36 -3.08
CA ALA A 42 -3.15 -10.55 -4.35
C ALA A 42 -2.39 -11.88 -4.37
N TYR A 43 -2.21 -12.40 -5.57
CA TYR A 43 -1.42 -13.58 -5.87
C TYR A 43 -0.16 -13.18 -6.62
N HIS A 44 0.95 -13.81 -6.27
CA HIS A 44 2.26 -13.64 -6.88
C HIS A 44 2.88 -15.03 -7.10
N ASN A 45 3.92 -15.09 -7.90
CA ASN A 45 4.71 -16.32 -8.02
C ASN A 45 6.20 -16.03 -8.15
N THR A 46 6.98 -17.04 -7.79
CA THR A 46 8.38 -17.18 -8.16
C THR A 46 8.49 -18.33 -9.15
N GLU A 47 9.71 -18.75 -9.51
CA GLU A 47 9.92 -19.92 -10.35
C GLU A 47 9.43 -21.21 -9.68
N ASP A 48 9.47 -21.29 -8.36
CA ASP A 48 9.24 -22.49 -7.55
C ASP A 48 7.95 -22.49 -6.72
N ARG A 49 7.32 -21.32 -6.48
CA ARG A 49 6.23 -21.20 -5.49
C ARG A 49 5.13 -20.24 -5.89
N TRP A 50 3.96 -20.45 -5.30
CA TRP A 50 2.88 -19.46 -5.22
C TRP A 50 2.96 -18.70 -3.90
N LEU A 51 2.67 -17.41 -3.97
CA LEU A 51 2.69 -16.50 -2.84
C LEU A 51 1.35 -15.76 -2.82
N VAL A 52 0.64 -15.84 -1.69
CA VAL A 52 -0.68 -15.20 -1.55
C VAL A 52 -0.61 -14.22 -0.41
N SER A 53 -0.74 -12.94 -0.75
CA SER A 53 -0.94 -11.90 0.25
C SER A 53 -2.40 -11.97 0.71
N ALA A 54 -2.63 -12.07 2.01
CA ALA A 54 -3.96 -12.27 2.56
C ALA A 54 -4.16 -11.46 3.84
N GLY A 55 -5.42 -11.09 4.11
CA GLY A 55 -5.79 -10.31 5.28
C GLY A 55 -7.14 -10.72 5.86
N CYS A 56 -7.29 -10.55 7.17
CA CYS A 56 -8.57 -10.73 7.85
C CYS A 56 -9.23 -9.38 8.17
N ASN A 57 -10.51 -9.42 8.55
CA ASN A 57 -11.29 -8.23 8.92
C ASN A 57 -10.74 -7.45 10.14
N ASN A 58 -9.91 -8.09 10.96
CA ASN A 58 -9.24 -7.47 12.10
C ASN A 58 -7.89 -6.82 11.75
N GLY A 59 -7.52 -6.79 10.46
CA GLY A 59 -6.32 -6.08 9.97
C GLY A 59 -5.02 -6.87 10.09
N HIS A 60 -5.05 -8.15 10.47
CA HIS A 60 -3.86 -9.01 10.40
C HIS A 60 -3.56 -9.38 8.95
N LEU A 61 -2.29 -9.28 8.56
CA LEU A 61 -1.80 -9.57 7.21
C LEU A 61 -0.80 -10.73 7.24
N PHE A 62 -0.90 -11.59 6.24
CA PHE A 62 -0.05 -12.77 6.09
C PHE A 62 0.38 -12.96 4.64
N LEU A 63 1.56 -13.55 4.47
CA LEU A 63 2.05 -14.06 3.19
C LEU A 63 2.00 -15.58 3.23
N LEU A 64 0.97 -16.17 2.64
CA LEU A 64 0.82 -17.62 2.53
C LEU A 64 1.70 -18.13 1.39
N GLN A 65 2.47 -19.19 1.64
CA GLN A 65 3.36 -19.78 0.65
C GLN A 65 2.90 -21.20 0.31
N TYR A 66 2.83 -21.48 -0.98
CA TYR A 66 2.49 -22.79 -1.50
C TYR A 66 3.54 -23.23 -2.52
N ASP A 67 3.71 -24.54 -2.68
CA ASP A 67 4.42 -25.07 -3.84
C ASP A 67 3.62 -24.85 -5.13
N ARG A 68 4.15 -25.29 -6.28
CA ARG A 68 3.48 -25.12 -7.58
C ARG A 68 2.16 -25.91 -7.70
N GLN A 69 1.95 -26.90 -6.84
CA GLN A 69 0.78 -27.76 -6.79
C GLN A 69 -0.28 -27.25 -5.81
N TRP A 70 -0.10 -26.04 -5.25
CA TRP A 70 -0.97 -25.45 -4.22
C TRP A 70 -0.98 -26.22 -2.90
N CYS A 71 0.05 -27.01 -2.61
CA CYS A 71 0.25 -27.55 -1.26
C CYS A 71 0.82 -26.45 -0.37
N TRP A 72 0.17 -26.22 0.78
CA TRP A 72 0.60 -25.23 1.76
C TRP A 72 1.99 -25.60 2.31
N LEU A 73 2.86 -24.59 2.42
CA LEU A 73 4.21 -24.72 2.95
C LEU A 73 4.35 -24.01 4.29
N GLN A 74 4.00 -22.72 4.35
CA GLN A 74 4.12 -21.90 5.55
C GLN A 74 3.37 -20.57 5.42
N ASP A 75 3.12 -19.95 6.57
CA ASP A 75 2.64 -18.58 6.69
C ASP A 75 3.83 -17.67 7.07
N GLY A 76 3.99 -16.57 6.34
CA GLY A 76 4.95 -15.53 6.66
C GLY A 76 4.28 -14.26 7.15
N ASP A 77 4.99 -13.47 7.95
CA ASP A 77 4.57 -12.12 8.28
C ASP A 77 4.55 -11.24 7.03
N LEU A 78 3.55 -10.36 6.97
CA LEU A 78 3.36 -9.39 5.89
C LEU A 78 2.96 -8.05 6.49
N GLU A 79 3.55 -6.97 5.96
CA GLU A 79 3.16 -5.61 6.32
C GLU A 79 2.64 -4.85 5.10
N MET A 80 1.69 -3.95 5.34
CA MET A 80 1.26 -3.02 4.31
C MET A 80 2.26 -1.86 4.22
N LYS A 81 2.91 -1.72 3.07
CA LYS A 81 3.73 -0.56 2.75
C LYS A 81 2.86 0.50 2.10
N LYS A 82 2.66 1.60 2.83
CA LYS A 82 2.05 2.80 2.29
C LYS A 82 3.03 3.48 1.34
N GLU A 83 2.55 3.87 0.17
CA GLU A 83 3.36 4.61 -0.79
C GLU A 83 3.57 6.02 -0.24
N VAL A 84 4.82 6.34 0.14
CA VAL A 84 5.22 7.71 0.47
C VAL A 84 5.77 8.32 -0.82
N ALA A 85 4.99 9.17 -1.45
CA ALA A 85 5.35 9.82 -2.70
C ALA A 85 5.72 11.28 -2.46
N ARG A 86 6.74 11.77 -3.17
CA ARG A 86 7.00 13.21 -3.24
C ARG A 86 5.83 13.88 -3.95
N ILE A 87 5.51 15.11 -3.57
CA ILE A 87 4.41 15.87 -4.20
C ILE A 87 4.56 15.95 -5.72
N CYS A 88 5.78 16.08 -6.21
CA CYS A 88 6.09 16.18 -7.63
C CYS A 88 5.91 14.86 -8.40
N ASP A 89 5.95 13.72 -7.71
CA ASP A 89 5.81 12.38 -8.31
C ASP A 89 4.33 11.93 -8.36
N ILE A 90 3.45 12.64 -7.65
CA ILE A 90 2.02 12.36 -7.64
C ILE A 90 1.37 13.04 -8.85
N ALA A 91 0.58 12.26 -9.62
CA ALA A 91 -0.20 12.78 -10.74
C ALA A 91 -1.06 13.99 -10.33
N ARG A 92 -0.99 15.05 -11.13
CA ARG A 92 -1.55 16.37 -10.79
C ARG A 92 -3.05 16.31 -10.51
N GLU A 93 -3.77 15.51 -11.29
CA GLU A 93 -5.22 15.30 -11.20
C GLU A 93 -5.62 14.71 -9.85
N LYS A 94 -4.81 13.81 -9.27
CA LYS A 94 -5.06 13.27 -7.92
C LYS A 94 -4.94 14.37 -6.88
N LEU A 95 -3.91 15.20 -6.96
CA LEU A 95 -3.69 16.30 -6.03
C LEU A 95 -4.84 17.31 -6.10
N GLU A 96 -5.23 17.71 -7.31
CA GLU A 96 -6.27 18.72 -7.53
C GLU A 96 -7.67 18.28 -7.09
N ALA A 97 -7.91 16.97 -6.98
CA ALA A 97 -9.15 16.44 -6.43
C ALA A 97 -9.38 16.76 -4.94
N VAL A 98 -8.31 17.09 -4.19
CA VAL A 98 -8.36 17.30 -2.74
C VAL A 98 -7.77 18.65 -2.33
N PHE A 99 -6.70 19.07 -2.99
CA PHE A 99 -5.95 20.27 -2.68
C PHE A 99 -6.20 21.37 -3.72
N THR A 100 -6.17 22.62 -3.28
CA THR A 100 -6.20 23.77 -4.17
C THR A 100 -4.83 23.96 -4.85
N ALA A 101 -4.79 24.65 -5.98
CA ALA A 101 -3.53 24.96 -6.67
C ALA A 101 -2.50 25.67 -5.77
N ALA A 102 -2.95 26.54 -4.86
CA ALA A 102 -2.10 27.24 -3.90
C ALA A 102 -1.52 26.31 -2.83
N GLU A 103 -2.32 25.36 -2.34
CA GLU A 103 -1.86 24.33 -1.41
C GLU A 103 -0.83 23.41 -2.05
N ILE A 104 -1.09 22.93 -3.28
CA ILE A 104 -0.17 22.02 -3.97
C ILE A 104 1.19 22.71 -4.22
N ARG A 105 1.17 23.96 -4.68
CA ARG A 105 2.39 24.74 -4.89
C ARG A 105 3.20 24.87 -3.59
N ASP A 106 2.53 25.21 -2.49
CA ASP A 106 3.21 25.46 -1.22
C ASP A 106 3.66 24.15 -0.54
N MET A 107 2.98 23.02 -0.79
CA MET A 107 3.43 21.67 -0.40
C MET A 107 4.73 21.29 -1.13
N ALA A 108 4.79 21.50 -2.46
CA ALA A 108 6.00 21.26 -3.25
C ALA A 108 7.16 22.17 -2.81
N ALA A 109 6.89 23.47 -2.62
CA ALA A 109 7.88 24.41 -2.13
C ALA A 109 8.43 24.03 -0.73
N CYS A 110 7.56 23.60 0.18
CA CYS A 110 7.97 23.10 1.51
C CYS A 110 8.90 21.89 1.40
N GLN A 111 8.56 20.92 0.54
CA GLN A 111 9.36 19.72 0.32
C GLN A 111 10.76 20.03 -0.21
N ASP A 112 10.87 21.03 -1.09
CA ASP A 112 12.13 21.41 -1.75
C ASP A 112 12.90 22.51 -0.97
N GLY A 113 12.48 22.82 0.27
CA GLY A 113 13.11 23.82 1.13
C GLY A 113 12.97 25.27 0.65
N GLN A 114 12.01 25.54 -0.23
CA GLN A 114 11.73 26.86 -0.80
C GLN A 114 10.74 27.66 0.08
N PRO A 115 10.68 29.01 -0.04
CA PRO A 115 9.69 29.81 0.66
C PRO A 115 8.24 29.41 0.31
N TYR A 116 7.38 29.28 1.32
CA TYR A 116 5.98 28.87 1.17
C TYR A 116 5.06 29.61 2.15
N THR A 117 3.75 29.63 1.87
CA THR A 117 2.78 30.23 2.80
C THR A 117 2.34 29.17 3.82
N ARG A 118 2.71 29.39 5.09
CA ARG A 118 2.38 28.45 6.18
C ARG A 118 0.90 28.10 6.27
N GLN A 119 0.01 29.07 6.05
CA GLN A 119 -1.43 28.85 6.13
C GLN A 119 -1.94 27.84 5.10
N ASN A 120 -1.38 27.84 3.88
CA ASN A 120 -1.73 26.86 2.85
C ASN A 120 -1.24 25.47 3.26
N LEU A 121 -0.04 25.36 3.83
CA LEU A 121 0.46 24.07 4.33
C LEU A 121 -0.41 23.50 5.47
N TYR A 122 -0.86 24.34 6.41
CA TYR A 122 -1.78 23.90 7.47
C TYR A 122 -3.12 23.40 6.92
N ARG A 123 -3.71 24.12 5.96
CA ARG A 123 -4.94 23.69 5.30
C ARG A 123 -4.75 22.40 4.52
N ALA A 124 -3.59 22.21 3.88
CA ALA A 124 -3.24 20.98 3.18
C ALA A 124 -3.08 19.80 4.14
N ARG A 125 -2.31 19.95 5.23
CA ARG A 125 -2.10 18.89 6.24
C ARG A 125 -3.40 18.36 6.82
N ALA A 126 -4.39 19.23 7.04
CA ALA A 126 -5.73 18.84 7.49
C ALA A 126 -6.49 17.93 6.49
N LYS A 127 -6.01 17.79 5.25
CA LYS A 127 -6.62 16.97 4.19
C LYS A 127 -5.79 15.73 3.86
N TYR A 128 -4.63 15.51 4.49
CA TYR A 128 -3.77 14.37 4.17
C TYR A 128 -4.46 13.03 4.42
N GLU A 129 -5.16 12.88 5.56
CA GLU A 129 -5.93 11.67 5.85
C GLU A 129 -7.01 11.40 4.78
N LYS A 130 -7.70 12.46 4.32
CA LYS A 130 -8.69 12.33 3.24
C LYS A 130 -8.02 11.91 1.93
N PHE A 131 -6.86 12.47 1.60
CA PHE A 131 -6.11 12.14 0.40
C PHE A 131 -5.60 10.69 0.44
N GLU A 132 -5.02 10.27 1.56
CA GLU A 132 -4.56 8.90 1.80
C GLU A 132 -5.71 7.91 1.65
N ARG A 133 -6.89 8.19 2.23
CA ARG A 133 -8.06 7.33 2.07
C ARG A 133 -8.57 7.23 0.63
N LEU A 134 -8.44 8.28 -0.18
CA LEU A 134 -8.92 8.30 -1.56
C LEU A 134 -7.96 7.62 -2.54
N PHE A 135 -6.66 7.71 -2.29
CA PHE A 135 -5.63 7.32 -3.25
C PHE A 135 -4.59 6.33 -2.73
N GLY A 136 -4.64 5.95 -1.45
CA GLY A 136 -3.66 5.07 -0.79
C GLY A 136 -2.24 5.62 -0.79
N ILE A 137 -2.08 6.93 -0.98
CA ILE A 137 -0.76 7.60 -1.02
C ILE A 137 -0.65 8.44 0.25
N LYS A 138 0.37 8.16 1.04
CA LYS A 138 0.68 8.92 2.24
C LYS A 138 1.57 10.10 1.86
N ILE A 139 1.14 11.30 2.21
CA ILE A 139 1.96 12.51 2.10
C ILE A 139 2.60 12.77 3.47
N ASP A 140 3.93 12.90 3.50
CA ASP A 140 4.70 13.19 4.71
C ASP A 140 5.59 14.42 4.46
N LEU A 141 5.15 15.59 4.96
CA LEU A 141 5.73 16.92 4.78
C LEU A 141 5.72 17.74 6.06
#